data_AF-A0AAW1RPF6-F1
#
_entry.id   AF-A0AAW1RPF6-F1
#
_cell.length_a   1.000
_cell.length_b   1.000
_cell.length_c   1.000
_cell.angle_alpha   90.00
_cell.angle_beta   90.00
_cell.angle_gamma   90.00
#
_symmetry.space_group_name_H-M   'P 1'
#
loop_
_entity.id
_entity.type
_entity.pdbx_description
1 polymer ?
#
loop_
_entity_poly.entity_id
_entity_poly.type
_entity_poly.pdbx_seq_one_letter_code
_entity_poly.pdbx_strand_id
1 'polypeptide(L)'
;MNPTQKSIWTTAAVALLLACTCYADSRTDLKPIFGVDYEPAPSDDTNTATSAGGVYFATDFANSNFESLWGDAAASDGSQGRGDLAVIGQTLRGNALRMYNFYPGYNHLPFLDGSQANGLKVIVPLSNYQVIDEAISNPSQSTSDLTAIINESKNHAANVAWGLTNEISNDGNCGSPINQQCLNLLVKACQLIQQLDSSSRPVLFNSVDESGFTSPKAFKSALQNAGLGDFYNNRVIQGLDLYFFDQDPPTQAISFGGVINNYFNDAELSSTPLIIGEYGASAGANGDSEQQQVVADSGNALVQAMSQHSLLLGGFTFEYSDEPWKGTAGGESSYGLQTFSGQYTTATTTSGQSYRVDTFTNRPSFGAFQQNAAAALSRLIQHLHTDSRLPGYDGVMELTKDLSQRYPTPGEVQQNTVRILSSLFPSWLPPAFKAILSANIPGPACKLNAWVTAFTCQWLMGPSQVTSVELDDGTSIKSQGVKIERCRFLESSACASVCINCCKVPTQEFFRTEMGLPLRMTPNYEDYSCLFDFGVAPLPPEQDEAFSIPCFEQCPSKHRRKHQCDSVVTPT
;
A
#
# COMPACT_ATOMS: atom_id res chain seq x y z
N MET A 1 -3.46 39.58 12.40
CA MET A 1 -2.43 38.72 13.01
C MET A 1 -1.11 39.46 12.99
N ASN A 2 -0.43 39.54 14.14
CA ASN A 2 0.83 40.26 14.31
C ASN A 2 2.01 39.42 13.74
N PRO A 3 3.13 39.99 13.23
CA PRO A 3 4.25 39.25 12.64
C PRO A 3 4.87 38.19 13.57
N THR A 4 4.82 38.43 14.88
CA THR A 4 5.29 37.51 15.92
C THR A 4 4.45 36.23 16.00
N GLN A 5 3.15 36.31 15.70
CA GLN A 5 2.30 35.12 15.61
C GLN A 5 2.68 34.30 14.38
N LYS A 6 2.90 34.93 13.22
CA LYS A 6 3.32 34.25 11.97
C LYS A 6 4.62 33.44 12.14
N SER A 7 5.59 33.94 12.91
CA SER A 7 6.84 33.23 13.20
C SER A 7 6.62 31.98 14.08
N ILE A 8 5.76 32.05 15.09
CA ILE A 8 5.41 30.91 15.94
C ILE A 8 4.62 29.85 15.16
N TRP A 9 3.78 30.27 14.20
CA TRP A 9 3.06 29.39 13.28
C TRP A 9 3.99 28.59 12.37
N THR A 10 5.06 29.21 11.86
CA THR A 10 6.04 28.49 11.02
C THR A 10 6.84 27.50 11.87
N THR A 11 7.25 27.88 13.08
CA THR A 11 8.07 27.02 13.95
C THR A 11 7.28 25.87 14.58
N ALA A 12 6.02 26.07 14.98
CA ALA A 12 5.19 25.00 15.57
C ALA A 12 4.64 24.03 14.52
N ALA A 13 4.26 24.51 13.33
CA ALA A 13 3.85 23.63 12.22
C ALA A 13 5.04 22.83 11.66
N VAL A 14 6.23 23.45 11.56
CA VAL A 14 7.47 22.76 11.20
C VAL A 14 7.91 21.79 12.30
N ALA A 15 7.78 22.14 13.58
CA ALA A 15 8.06 21.22 14.69
C ALA A 15 7.08 20.05 14.77
N LEU A 16 5.82 20.22 14.36
CA LEU A 16 4.83 19.15 14.31
C LEU A 16 4.98 18.27 13.06
N LEU A 17 5.35 18.84 11.91
CA LEU A 17 5.79 18.08 10.74
C LEU A 17 7.06 17.29 11.07
N LEU A 18 8.03 17.90 11.76
CA LEU A 18 9.25 17.24 12.24
C LEU A 18 8.95 16.17 13.32
N ALA A 19 7.94 16.39 14.17
CA ALA A 19 7.53 15.44 15.20
C ALA A 19 6.71 14.26 14.65
N CYS A 20 5.89 14.49 13.62
CA CYS A 20 5.25 13.41 12.86
C CYS A 20 6.29 12.58 12.08
N THR A 21 7.37 13.20 11.58
CA THR A 21 8.48 12.47 10.95
C THR A 21 9.44 11.80 11.95
N CYS A 22 9.38 12.11 13.25
CA CYS A 22 10.29 11.52 14.24
C CYS A 22 9.71 10.29 14.97
N TYR A 23 8.47 9.88 14.65
CA TYR A 23 7.84 8.68 15.20
C TYR A 23 7.15 7.78 14.16
N ALA A 24 7.03 8.21 12.90
CA ALA A 24 6.60 7.34 11.81
C ALA A 24 7.83 6.58 11.28
N ASP A 25 7.86 5.26 11.51
CA ASP A 25 8.82 4.39 10.86
C ASP A 25 8.44 4.26 9.38
N SER A 26 9.18 4.96 8.52
CA SER A 26 8.94 5.00 7.06
C SER A 26 8.92 3.62 6.40
N ARG A 27 9.47 2.58 7.06
CA ARG A 27 9.36 1.19 6.60
C ARG A 27 7.93 0.67 6.72
N THR A 28 7.25 0.99 7.83
CA THR A 28 5.90 0.52 8.10
C THR A 28 4.84 1.20 7.24
N ASP A 29 5.11 2.42 6.75
CA ASP A 29 4.26 3.14 5.78
C ASP A 29 4.15 2.41 4.42
N LEU A 30 5.03 1.45 4.15
CA LEU A 30 4.94 0.63 2.96
C LEU A 30 3.72 -0.31 3.02
N LYS A 31 3.25 -0.69 4.21
CA LYS A 31 2.13 -1.61 4.39
C LYS A 31 0.80 -0.98 3.93
N PRO A 32 -0.05 -1.69 3.19
CA PRO A 32 0.18 -3.01 2.60
C PRO A 32 1.02 -2.96 1.32
N ILE A 33 1.82 -4.01 1.08
CA ILE A 33 2.45 -4.31 -0.21
C ILE A 33 1.76 -5.54 -0.82
N PHE A 34 1.13 -5.34 -1.97
CA PHE A 34 0.68 -6.40 -2.87
C PHE A 34 1.29 -6.10 -4.22
N GLY A 35 2.52 -6.54 -4.38
CA GLY A 35 3.31 -6.22 -5.56
C GLY A 35 3.51 -7.42 -6.47
N VAL A 36 4.15 -7.15 -7.59
CA VAL A 36 4.71 -8.17 -8.48
C VAL A 36 6.20 -7.89 -8.64
N ASP A 37 6.98 -8.95 -8.75
CA ASP A 37 8.31 -8.85 -9.32
C ASP A 37 8.16 -8.55 -10.81
N TYR A 38 8.93 -7.58 -11.29
CA TYR A 38 8.70 -6.98 -12.58
C TYR A 38 9.99 -6.74 -13.37
N GLU A 39 10.05 -7.42 -14.50
CA GLU A 39 11.04 -7.22 -15.54
C GLU A 39 10.31 -7.16 -16.90
N PRO A 40 10.27 -5.99 -17.57
CA PRO A 40 9.55 -5.85 -18.84
C PRO A 40 10.32 -6.44 -20.03
N ALA A 41 10.87 -7.65 -19.90
CA ALA A 41 11.66 -8.28 -20.94
C ALA A 41 10.82 -8.54 -22.22
N PRO A 42 11.37 -8.26 -23.41
CA PRO A 42 10.81 -8.74 -24.68
C PRO A 42 10.94 -10.25 -24.83
N SER A 43 10.05 -10.87 -25.62
CA SER A 43 10.06 -12.32 -25.85
C SER A 43 11.29 -12.85 -26.59
N ASP A 44 12.05 -11.97 -27.24
CA ASP A 44 13.30 -12.28 -27.93
C ASP A 44 14.54 -11.85 -27.18
N ASP A 45 14.40 -11.46 -25.91
CA ASP A 45 15.57 -11.47 -25.04
C ASP A 45 16.03 -12.90 -24.81
N THR A 46 17.31 -13.12 -25.07
CA THR A 46 17.98 -14.42 -24.91
C THR A 46 19.00 -14.37 -23.77
N ASN A 47 19.13 -13.23 -23.06
CA ASN A 47 20.15 -12.97 -22.04
C ASN A 47 21.60 -13.23 -22.55
N THR A 48 21.80 -13.26 -23.87
CA THR A 48 23.13 -13.39 -24.51
C THR A 48 23.62 -12.08 -25.10
N ALA A 49 22.79 -11.02 -25.08
CA ALA A 49 23.13 -9.67 -25.52
C ALA A 49 23.85 -8.86 -24.42
N THR A 50 24.61 -9.53 -23.54
CA THR A 50 25.40 -8.93 -22.45
C THR A 50 26.65 -8.21 -22.92
N SER A 51 26.93 -8.22 -24.24
CA SER A 51 28.03 -7.44 -24.81
C SER A 51 27.61 -5.97 -24.98
N ALA A 52 28.47 -5.05 -24.55
CA ALA A 52 28.24 -3.61 -24.67
C ALA A 52 27.86 -3.25 -26.11
N GLY A 53 26.69 -2.61 -26.29
CA GLY A 53 26.13 -2.23 -27.59
C GLY A 53 25.03 -3.15 -28.14
N GLY A 54 24.73 -4.27 -27.47
CA GLY A 54 23.53 -5.05 -27.73
C GLY A 54 22.25 -4.27 -27.38
N VAL A 55 21.15 -4.55 -28.08
CA VAL A 55 19.87 -3.86 -27.83
C VAL A 55 19.37 -4.11 -26.40
N TYR A 56 19.53 -5.33 -25.87
CA TYR A 56 19.10 -5.72 -24.52
C TYR A 56 20.25 -5.73 -23.51
N PHE A 57 21.24 -4.86 -23.72
CA PHE A 57 22.39 -4.79 -22.84
C PHE A 57 21.98 -4.47 -21.39
N ALA A 58 22.65 -5.15 -20.45
CA ALA A 58 22.43 -5.10 -19.01
C ALA A 58 21.05 -5.59 -18.52
N THR A 59 20.23 -6.15 -19.41
CA THR A 59 18.89 -6.68 -19.07
C THR A 59 18.04 -5.64 -18.31
N ASP A 60 18.21 -4.37 -18.69
CA ASP A 60 17.49 -3.24 -18.13
C ASP A 60 16.52 -2.70 -19.17
N PHE A 61 15.25 -2.98 -18.92
CA PHE A 61 14.12 -2.58 -19.74
C PHE A 61 13.27 -1.48 -19.09
N ALA A 62 13.58 -1.09 -17.85
CA ALA A 62 12.80 -0.13 -17.06
C ALA A 62 13.33 1.31 -17.24
N ASN A 63 13.63 1.68 -18.48
CA ASN A 63 14.21 2.97 -18.84
C ASN A 63 13.58 3.56 -20.11
N SER A 64 13.98 4.79 -20.45
CA SER A 64 13.42 5.56 -21.56
C SER A 64 13.62 4.94 -22.95
N ASN A 65 14.49 3.94 -23.12
CA ASN A 65 14.63 3.26 -24.41
C ASN A 65 13.50 2.28 -24.70
N PHE A 66 12.74 1.88 -23.68
CA PHE A 66 11.81 0.75 -23.74
C PHE A 66 10.41 1.13 -23.25
N GLU A 67 10.04 2.41 -23.33
CA GLU A 67 8.76 2.92 -22.83
C GLU A 67 7.55 2.14 -23.35
N SER A 68 7.57 1.67 -24.61
CA SER A 68 6.48 0.83 -25.16
C SER A 68 6.31 -0.54 -24.48
N LEU A 69 7.26 -1.00 -23.66
CA LEU A 69 7.14 -2.26 -22.91
C LEU A 69 6.35 -2.12 -21.62
N TRP A 70 6.43 -0.97 -20.96
CA TRP A 70 5.81 -0.77 -19.64
C TRP A 70 4.75 0.34 -19.63
N GLY A 71 4.87 1.33 -20.51
CA GLY A 71 3.97 2.46 -20.68
C GLY A 71 3.06 2.33 -21.91
N ASP A 72 2.35 3.42 -22.22
CA ASP A 72 1.42 3.50 -23.35
C ASP A 72 2.03 4.13 -24.61
N ALA A 73 3.33 4.49 -24.58
CA ALA A 73 4.05 5.05 -25.71
C ALA A 73 3.92 4.15 -26.95
N ALA A 74 3.52 4.76 -28.05
CA ALA A 74 3.22 4.05 -29.28
C ALA A 74 4.44 3.33 -29.86
N ALA A 75 4.21 2.12 -30.37
CA ALA A 75 5.19 1.37 -31.15
C ALA A 75 5.41 1.99 -32.54
N SER A 76 6.38 1.47 -33.30
CA SER A 76 6.77 2.02 -34.61
C SER A 76 5.66 2.00 -35.66
N ASP A 77 4.68 1.12 -35.53
CA ASP A 77 3.50 1.03 -36.40
C ASP A 77 2.33 1.92 -35.94
N GLY A 78 2.48 2.67 -34.86
CA GLY A 78 1.45 3.51 -34.25
C GLY A 78 0.48 2.76 -33.33
N SER A 79 0.68 1.45 -33.11
CA SER A 79 -0.06 0.71 -32.07
C SER A 79 0.35 1.17 -30.67
N GLN A 80 -0.54 1.00 -29.70
CA GLN A 80 -0.27 1.37 -28.32
C GLN A 80 0.78 0.45 -27.70
N GLY A 81 1.65 1.00 -26.84
CA GLY A 81 2.54 0.20 -26.01
C GLY A 81 1.77 -0.78 -25.10
N ARG A 82 2.50 -1.70 -24.48
CA ARG A 82 1.94 -2.76 -23.62
C ARG A 82 1.10 -2.24 -22.46
N GLY A 83 1.42 -1.07 -21.92
CA GLY A 83 0.65 -0.44 -20.85
C GLY A 83 0.70 -1.19 -19.52
N ASP A 84 1.73 -1.99 -19.28
CA ASP A 84 1.85 -2.86 -18.10
C ASP A 84 1.62 -2.12 -16.79
N LEU A 85 2.18 -0.93 -16.62
CA LEU A 85 2.05 -0.17 -15.37
C LEU A 85 0.58 0.13 -15.05
N ALA A 86 -0.24 0.42 -16.08
CA ALA A 86 -1.67 0.60 -15.92
C ALA A 86 -2.39 -0.73 -15.64
N VAL A 87 -1.96 -1.83 -16.29
CA VAL A 87 -2.51 -3.16 -16.01
C VAL A 87 -2.23 -3.56 -14.56
N ILE A 88 -1.00 -3.42 -14.07
CA ILE A 88 -0.62 -3.78 -12.70
C ILE A 88 -1.38 -2.91 -11.68
N GLY A 89 -1.31 -1.58 -11.82
CA GLY A 89 -1.91 -0.66 -10.85
C GLY A 89 -3.44 -0.67 -10.85
N GLN A 90 -4.06 -0.72 -12.04
CA GLN A 90 -5.49 -0.47 -12.18
C GLN A 90 -6.29 -1.76 -12.39
N THR A 91 -5.74 -2.74 -13.10
CA THR A 91 -6.43 -4.01 -13.39
C THR A 91 -6.14 -5.05 -12.31
N LEU A 92 -4.87 -5.39 -12.08
CA LEU A 92 -4.45 -6.34 -11.05
C LEU A 92 -4.66 -5.77 -9.63
N ARG A 93 -4.71 -4.44 -9.50
CA ARG A 93 -4.77 -3.72 -8.21
C ARG A 93 -3.53 -3.97 -7.35
N GLY A 94 -2.41 -4.29 -8.00
CA GLY A 94 -1.11 -4.27 -7.37
C GLY A 94 -0.71 -2.84 -7.02
N ASN A 95 0.15 -2.66 -6.03
CA ASN A 95 0.55 -1.33 -5.56
C ASN A 95 2.07 -1.14 -5.44
N ALA A 96 2.84 -2.14 -5.83
CA ALA A 96 4.29 -2.09 -5.77
C ALA A 96 4.93 -2.95 -6.87
N LEU A 97 6.10 -2.51 -7.32
CA LEU A 97 6.99 -3.24 -8.21
C LEU A 97 8.30 -3.48 -7.48
N ARG A 98 8.76 -4.72 -7.53
CA ARG A 98 10.14 -5.07 -7.16
C ARG A 98 10.92 -5.32 -8.45
N MET A 99 12.03 -4.61 -8.57
CA MET A 99 12.86 -4.60 -9.78
C MET A 99 14.18 -5.33 -9.51
N TYR A 100 14.86 -5.76 -10.57
CA TYR A 100 16.16 -6.46 -10.48
C TYR A 100 17.34 -5.68 -11.06
N ASN A 101 17.14 -5.00 -12.20
CA ASN A 101 18.22 -4.40 -12.98
C ASN A 101 17.95 -2.94 -13.32
N PHE A 102 18.82 -2.04 -12.83
CA PHE A 102 18.96 -0.66 -13.28
C PHE A 102 20.41 -0.47 -13.73
N TYR A 103 20.62 -0.04 -14.96
CA TYR A 103 21.95 0.15 -15.52
C TYR A 103 22.39 1.62 -15.41
N PRO A 104 23.57 1.91 -14.82
CA PRO A 104 24.09 3.27 -14.72
C PRO A 104 24.21 3.94 -16.10
N GLY A 105 23.60 5.12 -16.26
CA GLY A 105 23.67 5.90 -17.51
C GLY A 105 22.46 5.73 -18.44
N TYR A 106 21.54 4.83 -18.14
CA TYR A 106 20.17 4.89 -18.68
C TYR A 106 19.31 5.86 -17.87
N ASN A 107 18.25 6.37 -18.50
CA ASN A 107 17.31 7.30 -17.88
C ASN A 107 16.06 6.55 -17.41
N HIS A 108 15.94 6.36 -16.09
CA HIS A 108 14.83 5.60 -15.48
C HIS A 108 13.67 6.49 -15.02
N LEU A 109 13.84 7.82 -15.05
CA LEU A 109 12.82 8.74 -14.53
C LEU A 109 11.44 8.59 -15.21
N PRO A 110 11.33 8.42 -16.54
CA PRO A 110 10.03 8.19 -17.18
C PRO A 110 9.31 6.94 -16.67
N PHE A 111 10.04 5.86 -16.38
CA PHE A 111 9.48 4.64 -15.80
C PHE A 111 8.94 4.89 -14.39
N LEU A 112 9.70 5.62 -13.57
CA LEU A 112 9.28 5.99 -12.22
C LEU A 112 8.08 6.96 -12.24
N ASP A 113 8.05 7.92 -13.16
CA ASP A 113 6.92 8.83 -13.38
C ASP A 113 5.65 8.04 -13.76
N GLY A 114 5.78 7.12 -14.73
CA GLY A 114 4.70 6.22 -15.14
C GLY A 114 4.21 5.32 -14.00
N SER A 115 5.12 4.83 -13.17
CA SER A 115 4.78 4.01 -12.00
C SER A 115 3.98 4.83 -10.99
N GLN A 116 4.45 6.03 -10.67
CA GLN A 116 3.75 6.95 -9.76
C GLN A 116 2.35 7.33 -10.27
N ALA A 117 2.23 7.63 -11.56
CA ALA A 117 0.94 7.97 -12.19
C ALA A 117 -0.09 6.86 -12.07
N ASN A 118 0.36 5.60 -12.00
CA ASN A 118 -0.47 4.42 -11.81
C ASN A 118 -0.57 3.96 -10.35
N GLY A 119 -0.10 4.77 -9.39
CA GLY A 119 -0.18 4.47 -7.97
C GLY A 119 0.77 3.35 -7.50
N LEU A 120 1.80 3.06 -8.28
CA LEU A 120 2.77 2.01 -7.99
C LEU A 120 3.98 2.58 -7.25
N LYS A 121 4.32 1.90 -6.15
CA LYS A 121 5.60 2.03 -5.46
C LYS A 121 6.67 1.22 -6.18
N VAL A 122 7.92 1.65 -6.15
CA VAL A 122 9.04 0.95 -6.80
C VAL A 122 10.15 0.70 -5.78
N ILE A 123 10.58 -0.55 -5.67
CA ILE A 123 11.81 -0.94 -4.98
C ILE A 123 12.94 -0.86 -6.02
N VAL A 124 13.72 0.22 -5.99
CA VAL A 124 14.78 0.46 -6.98
C VAL A 124 15.97 -0.44 -6.68
N PRO A 125 16.47 -1.22 -7.65
CA PRO A 125 17.46 -2.26 -7.39
C PRO A 125 18.88 -1.70 -7.35
N LEU A 126 19.66 -2.23 -6.41
CA LEU A 126 21.12 -2.23 -6.41
C LEU A 126 21.52 -3.71 -6.53
N SER A 127 21.69 -4.18 -7.76
CA SER A 127 21.73 -5.61 -8.09
C SER A 127 22.99 -6.30 -7.56
N ASN A 128 23.00 -7.63 -7.61
CA ASN A 128 24.19 -8.44 -7.29
C ASN A 128 25.38 -8.03 -8.14
N TYR A 129 25.17 -7.66 -9.41
CA TYR A 129 26.27 -7.26 -10.28
C TYR A 129 27.01 -6.03 -9.74
N GLN A 130 26.32 -4.90 -9.50
CA GLN A 130 27.01 -3.70 -9.03
C GLN A 130 27.53 -3.84 -7.60
N VAL A 131 26.81 -4.57 -6.73
CA VAL A 131 27.17 -4.69 -5.31
C VAL A 131 28.26 -5.73 -5.06
N ILE A 132 28.32 -6.80 -5.87
CA ILE A 132 29.21 -7.95 -5.67
C ILE A 132 30.19 -8.08 -6.83
N ASP A 133 29.74 -8.47 -8.02
CA ASP A 133 30.63 -8.89 -9.11
C ASP A 133 31.54 -7.76 -9.59
N GLU A 134 30.96 -6.58 -9.81
CA GLU A 134 31.69 -5.38 -10.18
C GLU A 134 32.50 -4.84 -9.00
N ALA A 135 32.00 -4.96 -7.77
CA ALA A 135 32.75 -4.54 -6.59
C ALA A 135 34.01 -5.39 -6.35
N ILE A 136 33.99 -6.66 -6.75
CA ILE A 136 35.13 -7.59 -6.69
C ILE A 136 36.11 -7.29 -7.84
N SER A 137 35.61 -7.14 -9.06
CA SER A 137 36.43 -7.00 -10.26
C SER A 137 36.94 -5.56 -10.51
N ASN A 138 36.12 -4.56 -10.20
CA ASN A 138 36.39 -3.14 -10.39
C ASN A 138 35.70 -2.27 -9.32
N PRO A 139 36.23 -2.22 -8.07
CA PRO A 139 35.59 -1.53 -6.95
C PRO A 139 35.27 -0.04 -7.19
N SER A 140 36.11 0.64 -7.97
CA SER A 140 35.91 2.06 -8.30
C SER A 140 34.71 2.27 -9.23
N GLN A 141 34.52 1.36 -10.19
CA GLN A 141 33.38 1.40 -11.11
C GLN A 141 32.08 1.08 -10.38
N SER A 142 32.06 0.02 -9.57
CA SER A 142 30.93 -0.31 -8.70
C SER A 142 30.48 0.88 -7.84
N THR A 143 31.43 1.60 -7.23
CA THR A 143 31.11 2.79 -6.44
C THR A 143 30.52 3.92 -7.31
N SER A 144 31.06 4.13 -8.50
CA SER A 144 30.56 5.12 -9.47
C SER A 144 29.13 4.80 -9.91
N ASP A 145 28.85 3.53 -10.17
CA ASP A 145 27.60 3.08 -10.77
C ASP A 145 26.46 3.05 -9.75
N LEU A 146 26.74 2.55 -8.55
CA LEU A 146 25.81 2.69 -7.42
C LEU A 146 25.52 4.16 -7.12
N THR A 147 26.53 5.03 -7.21
CA THR A 147 26.35 6.49 -7.01
C THR A 147 25.43 7.09 -8.08
N ALA A 148 25.56 6.66 -9.34
CA ALA A 148 24.73 7.14 -10.43
C ALA A 148 23.25 6.73 -10.23
N ILE A 149 22.99 5.45 -9.97
CA ILE A 149 21.63 4.91 -9.75
C ILE A 149 20.95 5.59 -8.55
N ILE A 150 21.69 5.74 -7.44
CA ILE A 150 21.16 6.38 -6.23
C ILE A 150 20.83 7.85 -6.51
N ASN A 151 21.74 8.61 -7.13
CA ASN A 151 21.52 10.04 -7.35
C ASN A 151 20.40 10.34 -8.33
N GLU A 152 20.18 9.49 -9.33
CA GLU A 152 19.08 9.65 -10.28
C GLU A 152 17.71 9.54 -9.59
N SER A 153 17.52 8.49 -8.78
CA SER A 153 16.18 8.11 -8.29
C SER A 153 15.88 8.45 -6.83
N LYS A 154 16.86 8.87 -6.02
CA LYS A 154 16.68 9.12 -4.56
C LYS A 154 15.65 10.20 -4.21
N ASN A 155 15.31 11.09 -5.14
CA ASN A 155 14.33 12.16 -4.92
C ASN A 155 12.98 11.85 -5.57
N HIS A 156 12.85 10.72 -6.27
CA HIS A 156 11.63 10.34 -6.95
C HIS A 156 10.64 9.70 -5.97
N ALA A 157 9.38 10.13 -5.96
CA ALA A 157 8.41 9.66 -4.97
C ALA A 157 7.96 8.21 -5.19
N ALA A 158 8.00 7.71 -6.43
CA ALA A 158 7.83 6.28 -6.71
C ALA A 158 8.92 5.40 -6.05
N ASN A 159 10.15 5.90 -5.87
CA ASN A 159 11.21 5.14 -5.20
C ASN A 159 10.96 5.13 -3.68
N VAL A 160 10.44 4.01 -3.19
CA VAL A 160 10.09 3.86 -1.77
C VAL A 160 11.11 3.06 -0.97
N ALA A 161 11.99 2.31 -1.62
CA ALA A 161 13.06 1.57 -0.97
C ALA A 161 14.18 1.22 -1.96
N TRP A 162 15.40 1.02 -1.44
CA TRP A 162 16.50 0.41 -2.18
C TRP A 162 16.47 -1.10 -2.03
N GLY A 163 16.36 -1.84 -3.12
CA GLY A 163 16.54 -3.29 -3.16
C GLY A 163 18.02 -3.63 -3.14
N LEU A 164 18.56 -4.02 -1.99
CA LEU A 164 19.96 -4.38 -1.85
C LEU A 164 20.13 -5.88 -2.14
N THR A 165 20.60 -6.19 -3.35
CA THR A 165 20.83 -7.55 -3.86
C THR A 165 19.58 -8.44 -3.91
N ASN A 166 19.67 -9.55 -4.64
CA ASN A 166 18.68 -10.61 -4.69
C ASN A 166 19.34 -11.95 -4.34
N GLU A 167 18.67 -12.78 -3.53
CA GLU A 167 19.11 -14.13 -3.15
C GLU A 167 20.62 -14.26 -2.93
N ILE A 168 21.23 -13.34 -2.16
CA ILE A 168 22.69 -13.24 -2.07
C ILE A 168 23.36 -14.54 -1.56
N SER A 169 22.62 -15.38 -0.85
CA SER A 169 23.02 -16.71 -0.41
C SER A 169 23.20 -17.72 -1.56
N ASN A 170 22.53 -17.52 -2.69
CA ASN A 170 22.63 -18.32 -3.90
C ASN A 170 23.67 -17.75 -4.89
N ASP A 171 24.19 -16.55 -4.62
CA ASP A 171 25.20 -15.92 -5.46
C ASP A 171 26.52 -16.72 -5.43
N GLY A 172 27.07 -16.98 -6.62
CA GLY A 172 28.27 -17.81 -6.80
C GLY A 172 29.52 -17.27 -6.09
N ASN A 173 29.58 -15.98 -5.81
CA ASN A 173 30.67 -15.35 -5.07
C ASN A 173 30.44 -15.32 -3.55
N CYS A 174 29.20 -15.48 -3.09
CA CYS A 174 28.83 -15.25 -1.69
C CYS A 174 28.51 -16.54 -0.93
N GLY A 175 27.70 -17.41 -1.53
CA GLY A 175 27.26 -18.69 -0.96
C GLY A 175 26.37 -18.56 0.29
N SER A 176 25.94 -19.73 0.79
CA SER A 176 25.10 -19.87 1.99
C SER A 176 25.86 -20.65 3.08
N PRO A 177 26.11 -20.07 4.28
CA PRO A 177 25.84 -18.68 4.66
C PRO A 177 26.78 -17.70 3.93
N ILE A 178 26.35 -16.43 3.85
CA ILE A 178 27.12 -15.36 3.18
C ILE A 178 28.53 -15.25 3.75
N ASN A 179 29.54 -15.33 2.89
CA ASN A 179 30.93 -15.18 3.31
C ASN A 179 31.30 -13.74 3.69
N GLN A 180 32.42 -13.60 4.42
CA GLN A 180 32.85 -12.31 4.96
C GLN A 180 33.16 -11.26 3.88
N GLN A 181 33.63 -11.66 2.70
CA GLN A 181 33.91 -10.71 1.61
C GLN A 181 32.62 -10.06 1.13
N CYS A 182 31.57 -10.84 0.88
CA CYS A 182 30.27 -10.31 0.48
C CYS A 182 29.61 -9.49 1.60
N LEU A 183 29.69 -9.91 2.86
CA LEU A 183 29.21 -9.11 3.99
C LEU A 183 29.89 -7.72 4.03
N ASN A 184 31.20 -7.65 3.77
CA ASN A 184 31.92 -6.38 3.70
C ASN A 184 31.46 -5.50 2.52
N LEU A 185 31.08 -6.10 1.38
CA LEU A 185 30.56 -5.37 0.22
C LEU A 185 29.15 -4.84 0.47
N LEU A 186 28.27 -5.64 1.09
CA LEU A 186 26.94 -5.21 1.54
C LEU A 186 27.02 -4.04 2.54
N VAL A 187 27.97 -4.11 3.49
CA VAL A 187 28.25 -2.99 4.42
C VAL A 187 28.65 -1.73 3.65
N LYS A 188 29.55 -1.83 2.66
CA LYS A 188 29.97 -0.68 1.84
C LYS A 188 28.82 -0.08 1.06
N ALA A 189 27.95 -0.90 0.47
CA ALA A 189 26.75 -0.43 -0.21
C ALA A 189 25.83 0.33 0.74
N CYS A 190 25.61 -0.18 1.96
CA CYS A 190 24.83 0.52 2.99
C CYS A 190 25.47 1.87 3.41
N GLN A 191 26.80 1.93 3.54
CA GLN A 191 27.52 3.19 3.82
C GLN A 191 27.29 4.21 2.70
N LEU A 192 27.36 3.75 1.44
CA LEU A 192 27.14 4.62 0.29
C LEU A 192 25.70 5.14 0.24
N ILE A 193 24.69 4.28 0.49
CA ILE A 193 23.28 4.70 0.61
C ILE A 193 23.13 5.73 1.74
N GLN A 194 23.72 5.48 2.91
CA GLN A 194 23.67 6.41 4.05
C GLN A 194 24.29 7.76 3.69
N GLN A 195 25.37 7.77 2.92
CA GLN A 195 26.06 8.98 2.50
C GLN A 195 25.26 9.78 1.46
N LEU A 196 24.63 9.11 0.50
CA LEU A 196 24.03 9.75 -0.67
C LEU A 196 22.54 10.08 -0.50
N ASP A 197 21.83 9.33 0.33
CA ASP A 197 20.39 9.44 0.54
C ASP A 197 20.04 9.72 2.00
N SER A 198 19.81 11.00 2.30
CA SER A 198 19.50 11.52 3.63
C SER A 198 18.02 11.41 4.01
N SER A 199 17.16 10.85 3.15
CA SER A 199 15.71 10.75 3.41
C SER A 199 15.31 9.62 4.37
N SER A 200 16.29 8.86 4.87
CA SER A 200 16.09 7.65 5.68
C SER A 200 15.30 6.55 4.97
N ARG A 201 15.19 6.59 3.63
CA ARG A 201 14.48 5.61 2.81
C ARG A 201 14.83 4.17 3.18
N PRO A 202 13.87 3.25 3.28
CA PRO A 202 14.14 1.86 3.55
C PRO A 202 15.14 1.19 2.60
N VAL A 203 15.80 0.15 3.10
CA VAL A 203 16.66 -0.76 2.34
C VAL A 203 16.11 -2.18 2.52
N LEU A 204 15.59 -2.76 1.45
CA LEU A 204 15.14 -4.14 1.40
C LEU A 204 16.36 -5.03 1.15
N PHE A 205 16.77 -5.82 2.14
CA PHE A 205 17.77 -6.86 1.97
C PHE A 205 17.07 -8.19 1.73
N ASN A 206 17.21 -8.76 0.53
CA ASN A 206 16.47 -9.95 0.13
C ASN A 206 17.33 -11.22 0.19
N SER A 207 16.78 -12.29 0.76
CA SER A 207 17.43 -13.60 0.87
C SER A 207 16.42 -14.73 0.70
N VAL A 208 16.89 -15.95 0.43
CA VAL A 208 16.03 -17.14 0.43
C VAL A 208 15.65 -17.58 1.84
N ASP A 209 14.67 -18.48 1.96
CA ASP A 209 14.35 -19.19 3.20
C ASP A 209 15.47 -20.17 3.60
N GLU A 210 16.41 -19.69 4.42
CA GLU A 210 17.45 -20.52 5.03
C GLU A 210 17.07 -20.92 6.46
N SER A 211 17.36 -22.17 6.82
CA SER A 211 17.15 -22.69 8.17
C SER A 211 17.78 -21.78 9.24
N GLY A 212 16.94 -21.18 10.09
CA GLY A 212 17.37 -20.31 11.18
C GLY A 212 17.75 -18.89 10.76
N PHE A 213 17.42 -18.48 9.53
CA PHE A 213 17.64 -17.13 9.01
C PHE A 213 19.11 -16.69 9.06
N THR A 214 20.01 -17.56 8.63
CA THR A 214 21.46 -17.37 8.73
C THR A 214 21.95 -16.11 8.02
N SER A 215 21.54 -15.88 6.78
CA SER A 215 21.90 -14.71 5.99
C SER A 215 21.35 -13.40 6.58
N PRO A 216 20.04 -13.30 6.93
CA PRO A 216 19.51 -12.15 7.67
C PRO A 216 20.31 -11.79 8.94
N LYS A 217 20.67 -12.78 9.76
CA LYS A 217 21.43 -12.57 11.01
C LYS A 217 22.88 -12.19 10.74
N ALA A 218 23.52 -12.78 9.74
CA ALA A 218 24.86 -12.43 9.32
C ALA A 218 24.93 -10.98 8.82
N PHE A 219 23.97 -10.56 8.00
CA PHE A 219 23.87 -9.19 7.51
C PHE A 219 23.63 -8.19 8.65
N LYS A 220 22.69 -8.48 9.56
CA LYS A 220 22.47 -7.68 10.79
C LYS A 220 23.77 -7.51 11.59
N SER A 221 24.46 -8.62 11.86
CA SER A 221 25.70 -8.64 12.62
C SER A 221 26.81 -7.85 11.93
N ALA A 222 26.92 -7.96 10.60
CA ALA A 222 27.91 -7.23 9.82
C ALA A 222 27.71 -5.71 9.91
N LEU A 223 26.46 -5.23 9.79
CA LEU A 223 26.14 -3.82 9.96
C LEU A 223 26.41 -3.34 11.39
N GLN A 224 26.03 -4.11 12.40
CA GLN A 224 26.31 -3.76 13.80
C GLN A 224 27.81 -3.63 14.07
N ASN A 225 28.61 -4.61 13.61
CA ASN A 225 30.06 -4.60 13.76
C ASN A 225 30.74 -3.45 13.01
N ALA A 226 30.13 -2.98 11.91
CA ALA A 226 30.60 -1.82 11.15
C ALA A 226 30.15 -0.47 11.73
N GLY A 227 29.46 -0.44 12.88
CA GLY A 227 28.93 0.78 13.48
C GLY A 227 27.64 1.31 12.82
N LEU A 228 26.96 0.48 12.02
CA LEU A 228 25.72 0.80 11.31
C LEU A 228 24.47 0.21 11.99
N GLY A 229 24.52 0.03 13.31
CA GLY A 229 23.37 -0.47 14.09
C GLY A 229 22.12 0.41 13.94
N ASP A 230 22.28 1.73 13.99
CA ASP A 230 21.17 2.67 13.78
C ASP A 230 20.65 2.65 12.34
N PHE A 231 21.53 2.43 11.36
CA PHE A 231 21.11 2.25 9.97
C PHE A 231 20.24 0.99 9.84
N TYR A 232 20.68 -0.14 10.41
CA TYR A 232 19.90 -1.37 10.41
C TYR A 232 18.53 -1.15 11.07
N ASN A 233 18.53 -0.61 12.29
CA ASN A 233 17.33 -0.46 13.10
C ASN A 233 16.29 0.49 12.50
N ASN A 234 16.69 1.45 11.67
CA ASN A 234 15.79 2.48 11.13
C ASN A 234 15.51 2.34 9.62
N ARG A 235 16.36 1.63 8.87
CA ARG A 235 16.24 1.56 7.39
C ARG A 235 16.06 0.15 6.87
N VAL A 236 16.59 -0.88 7.51
CA VAL A 236 16.54 -2.23 6.95
C VAL A 236 15.13 -2.82 7.08
N ILE A 237 14.67 -3.39 5.98
CA ILE A 237 13.54 -4.32 5.86
C ILE A 237 14.13 -5.65 5.41
N GLN A 238 13.72 -6.75 6.05
CA GLN A 238 14.10 -8.07 5.59
C GLN A 238 13.15 -8.53 4.48
N GLY A 239 13.70 -9.03 3.38
CA GLY A 239 12.98 -9.76 2.33
C GLY A 239 13.25 -11.26 2.43
N LEU A 240 12.22 -12.09 2.25
CA LEU A 240 12.38 -13.55 2.16
C LEU A 240 11.70 -14.10 0.90
N ASP A 241 12.43 -14.88 0.11
CA ASP A 241 11.90 -15.60 -1.05
C ASP A 241 11.45 -16.99 -0.60
N LEU A 242 10.15 -17.26 -0.79
CA LEU A 242 9.49 -18.43 -0.24
C LEU A 242 8.96 -19.33 -1.36
N TYR A 243 9.64 -20.44 -1.58
CA TYR A 243 9.26 -21.47 -2.54
C TYR A 243 9.29 -22.86 -1.91
N PHE A 244 8.26 -23.66 -2.18
CA PHE A 244 8.06 -24.98 -1.57
C PHE A 244 7.80 -26.05 -2.64
N PHE A 245 8.78 -26.25 -3.53
CA PHE A 245 8.63 -27.01 -4.78
C PHE A 245 8.16 -28.47 -4.63
N ASP A 246 8.41 -29.10 -3.48
CA ASP A 246 8.11 -30.52 -3.24
C ASP A 246 6.76 -30.76 -2.51
N GLN A 247 5.92 -29.74 -2.38
CA GLN A 247 4.68 -29.81 -1.59
C GLN A 247 3.45 -29.49 -2.45
N ASP A 248 2.30 -30.09 -2.12
CA ASP A 248 1.02 -29.70 -2.73
C ASP A 248 0.61 -28.28 -2.28
N PRO A 249 -0.19 -27.53 -3.08
CA PRO A 249 -0.46 -26.11 -2.80
C PRO A 249 -1.03 -25.81 -1.39
N PRO A 250 -1.99 -26.58 -0.84
CA PRO A 250 -2.42 -26.42 0.55
C PRO A 250 -1.29 -26.54 1.56
N THR A 251 -0.40 -27.53 1.39
CA THR A 251 0.77 -27.73 2.27
C THR A 251 1.77 -26.58 2.10
N GLN A 252 2.00 -26.10 0.89
CA GLN A 252 2.85 -24.92 0.63
C GLN A 252 2.34 -23.70 1.40
N ALA A 253 1.03 -23.43 1.39
CA ALA A 253 0.46 -22.28 2.11
C ALA A 253 0.59 -22.39 3.64
N ILE A 254 0.52 -23.61 4.18
CA ILE A 254 0.79 -23.87 5.61
C ILE A 254 2.26 -23.58 5.92
N SER A 255 3.18 -24.09 5.10
CA SER A 255 4.63 -23.84 5.24
C SER A 255 4.94 -22.35 5.14
N PHE A 256 4.34 -21.65 4.17
CA PHE A 256 4.46 -20.21 3.96
C PHE A 256 4.08 -19.41 5.21
N GLY A 257 2.89 -19.64 5.77
CA GLY A 257 2.48 -19.02 7.03
C GLY A 257 3.35 -19.43 8.22
N GLY A 258 3.85 -20.67 8.22
CA GLY A 258 4.78 -21.20 9.21
C GLY A 258 6.10 -20.44 9.25
N VAL A 259 6.74 -20.21 8.10
CA VAL A 259 7.99 -19.45 8.00
C VAL A 259 7.82 -18.02 8.50
N ILE A 260 6.71 -17.35 8.14
CA ILE A 260 6.38 -16.01 8.65
C ILE A 260 6.28 -16.01 10.18
N ASN A 261 5.57 -16.98 10.76
CA ASN A 261 5.45 -17.10 12.22
C ASN A 261 6.80 -17.38 12.87
N ASN A 262 7.63 -18.22 12.25
CA ASN A 262 8.98 -18.51 12.75
C ASN A 262 9.86 -17.27 12.75
N TYR A 263 9.75 -16.42 11.71
CA TYR A 263 10.46 -15.14 11.64
C TYR A 263 10.09 -14.22 12.81
N PHE A 264 8.80 -14.03 13.07
CA PHE A 264 8.35 -13.17 14.17
C PHE A 264 8.51 -13.79 15.57
N ASN A 265 8.82 -15.09 15.66
CA ASN A 265 9.24 -15.74 16.90
C ASN A 265 10.77 -15.76 17.09
N ASP A 266 11.54 -15.35 16.07
CA ASP A 266 13.00 -15.32 16.16
C ASP A 266 13.46 -14.19 17.11
N ALA A 267 14.32 -14.54 18.06
CA ALA A 267 14.77 -13.62 19.09
C ALA A 267 15.61 -12.44 18.55
N GLU A 268 16.23 -12.60 17.38
CA GLU A 268 17.09 -11.57 16.79
C GLU A 268 16.34 -10.74 15.74
N LEU A 269 15.39 -11.34 15.01
CA LEU A 269 14.79 -10.72 13.82
C LEU A 269 13.36 -10.20 14.02
N SER A 270 12.64 -10.65 15.07
CA SER A 270 11.21 -10.32 15.29
C SER A 270 10.85 -8.83 15.35
N SER A 271 11.82 -7.94 15.52
CA SER A 271 11.63 -6.48 15.51
C SER A 271 11.97 -5.80 14.18
N THR A 272 12.51 -6.55 13.22
CA THR A 272 12.80 -6.06 11.87
C THR A 272 11.55 -6.25 10.99
N PRO A 273 11.09 -5.24 10.24
CA PRO A 273 10.00 -5.41 9.31
C PRO A 273 10.30 -6.47 8.25
N LEU A 274 9.29 -7.26 7.89
CA LEU A 274 9.38 -8.34 6.92
C LEU A 274 8.54 -8.02 5.67
N ILE A 275 9.09 -8.32 4.50
CA ILE A 275 8.41 -8.42 3.22
C ILE A 275 8.69 -9.82 2.67
N ILE A 276 7.69 -10.45 2.06
CA ILE A 276 7.95 -11.64 1.25
C ILE A 276 8.48 -11.15 -0.10
N GLY A 277 9.76 -11.39 -0.33
CA GLY A 277 10.51 -10.89 -1.48
C GLY A 277 9.98 -11.47 -2.77
N GLU A 278 9.71 -12.77 -2.77
CA GLU A 278 9.14 -13.52 -3.87
C GLU A 278 8.28 -14.68 -3.35
N TYR A 279 7.19 -14.97 -4.05
CA TYR A 279 6.44 -16.21 -3.89
C TYR A 279 5.65 -16.54 -5.16
N GLY A 280 5.43 -17.82 -5.43
CA GLY A 280 4.69 -18.27 -6.60
C GLY A 280 5.03 -19.69 -7.00
N ALA A 281 4.64 -20.05 -8.21
CA ALA A 281 4.96 -21.33 -8.81
C ALA A 281 5.07 -21.20 -10.33
N SER A 282 5.92 -22.02 -10.94
CA SER A 282 6.00 -22.13 -12.39
C SER A 282 4.77 -22.84 -12.93
N ALA A 283 4.12 -22.28 -13.96
CA ALA A 283 3.10 -22.99 -14.72
C ALA A 283 3.69 -24.11 -15.58
N GLY A 284 4.99 -24.09 -15.85
CA GLY A 284 5.67 -25.12 -16.62
C GLY A 284 5.75 -26.45 -15.89
N ALA A 285 6.30 -26.45 -14.68
CA ALA A 285 6.49 -27.65 -13.87
C ALA A 285 5.18 -28.17 -13.30
N ASN A 286 4.25 -27.26 -12.96
CA ASN A 286 3.04 -27.56 -12.20
C ASN A 286 1.76 -27.52 -13.04
N GLY A 287 1.78 -26.85 -14.20
CA GLY A 287 0.58 -26.53 -14.98
C GLY A 287 -0.15 -25.28 -14.46
N ASP A 288 -0.95 -24.65 -15.33
CA ASP A 288 -1.67 -23.40 -15.02
C ASP A 288 -2.62 -23.52 -13.82
N SER A 289 -3.27 -24.67 -13.65
CA SER A 289 -4.22 -24.88 -12.54
C SER A 289 -3.54 -24.93 -11.19
N GLU A 290 -2.38 -25.59 -11.11
CA GLU A 290 -1.62 -25.67 -9.87
C GLU A 290 -0.92 -24.34 -9.57
N GLN A 291 -0.35 -23.67 -10.57
CA GLN A 291 0.17 -22.31 -10.40
C GLN A 291 -0.91 -21.37 -9.84
N GLN A 292 -2.11 -21.38 -10.42
CA GLN A 292 -3.23 -20.58 -9.94
C GLN A 292 -3.52 -20.84 -8.47
N GLN A 293 -3.54 -22.12 -8.06
CA GLN A 293 -3.81 -22.51 -6.69
C GLN A 293 -2.71 -22.04 -5.73
N VAL A 294 -1.44 -22.19 -6.09
CA VAL A 294 -0.31 -21.71 -5.27
C VAL A 294 -0.37 -20.19 -5.09
N VAL A 295 -0.58 -19.43 -6.18
CA VAL A 295 -0.71 -17.96 -6.10
C VAL A 295 -1.91 -17.56 -5.23
N ALA A 296 -3.04 -18.25 -5.37
CA ALA A 296 -4.23 -18.02 -4.56
C ALA A 296 -3.96 -18.28 -3.06
N ASP A 297 -3.44 -19.46 -2.72
CA ASP A 297 -3.31 -19.92 -1.35
C ASP A 297 -2.19 -19.18 -0.60
N SER A 298 -1.02 -18.99 -1.22
CA SER A 298 0.09 -18.23 -0.63
C SER A 298 -0.29 -16.76 -0.43
N GLY A 299 -0.98 -16.13 -1.39
CA GLY A 299 -1.48 -14.77 -1.20
C GLY A 299 -2.54 -14.66 -0.10
N ASN A 300 -3.44 -15.64 0.04
CA ASN A 300 -4.39 -15.69 1.15
C ASN A 300 -3.69 -15.88 2.51
N ALA A 301 -2.69 -16.76 2.57
CA ALA A 301 -1.87 -16.98 3.76
C ALA A 301 -1.11 -15.70 4.15
N LEU A 302 -0.55 -14.97 3.17
CA LEU A 302 0.11 -13.68 3.36
C LEU A 302 -0.86 -12.66 3.98
N VAL A 303 -2.04 -12.49 3.38
CA VAL A 303 -3.05 -11.55 3.86
C VAL A 303 -3.51 -11.91 5.28
N GLN A 304 -3.68 -13.19 5.58
CA GLN A 304 -4.01 -13.65 6.92
C GLN A 304 -2.87 -13.34 7.91
N ALA A 305 -1.62 -13.65 7.56
CA ALA A 305 -0.48 -13.38 8.42
C ALA A 305 -0.27 -11.88 8.67
N MET A 306 -0.57 -11.02 7.68
CA MET A 306 -0.49 -9.55 7.83
C MET A 306 -1.44 -8.99 8.87
N SER A 307 -2.55 -9.69 9.16
CA SER A 307 -3.48 -9.35 10.25
C SER A 307 -2.95 -9.73 11.63
N GLN A 308 -2.01 -10.66 11.70
CA GLN A 308 -1.43 -11.16 12.94
C GLN A 308 -0.12 -10.45 13.28
N HIS A 309 0.62 -9.99 12.26
CA HIS A 309 1.94 -9.40 12.40
C HIS A 309 1.94 -7.96 11.88
N SER A 310 2.03 -6.98 12.78
CA SER A 310 2.02 -5.56 12.42
C SER A 310 3.21 -5.16 11.53
N LEU A 311 4.36 -5.81 11.73
CA LEU A 311 5.61 -5.59 10.99
C LEU A 311 5.75 -6.43 9.71
N LEU A 312 4.76 -7.25 9.37
CA LEU A 312 4.67 -7.87 8.04
C LEU A 312 4.02 -6.88 7.07
N LEU A 313 4.80 -6.41 6.11
CA LEU A 313 4.41 -5.31 5.24
C LEU A 313 3.64 -5.80 3.99
N GLY A 314 3.84 -7.05 3.59
CA GLY A 314 3.22 -7.65 2.40
C GLY A 314 4.22 -8.48 1.61
N GLY A 315 4.06 -8.54 0.30
CA GLY A 315 4.97 -9.31 -0.56
C GLY A 315 4.74 -9.16 -2.06
N PHE A 316 5.61 -9.81 -2.83
CA PHE A 316 5.62 -9.78 -4.29
C PHE A 316 5.37 -11.17 -4.87
N THR A 317 4.44 -11.27 -5.81
CA THR A 317 4.28 -12.49 -6.59
C THR A 317 5.30 -12.51 -7.70
N PHE A 318 6.06 -13.60 -7.77
CA PHE A 318 7.00 -13.88 -8.83
C PHE A 318 6.26 -14.67 -9.92
N GLU A 319 5.96 -14.08 -11.09
CA GLU A 319 6.27 -12.70 -11.55
C GLU A 319 5.21 -12.18 -12.54
N TYR A 320 5.34 -10.95 -13.05
CA TYR A 320 4.32 -10.37 -13.95
C TYR A 320 4.21 -11.11 -15.30
N SER A 321 5.33 -11.38 -15.97
CA SER A 321 5.37 -12.00 -17.30
C SER A 321 6.40 -13.12 -17.36
N ASP A 322 6.17 -14.12 -18.19
CA ASP A 322 7.16 -15.18 -18.45
C ASP A 322 8.50 -14.60 -18.92
N GLU A 323 9.59 -15.29 -18.57
CA GLU A 323 10.97 -14.93 -18.96
C GLU A 323 11.65 -16.07 -19.75
N PRO A 324 11.43 -16.14 -21.09
CA PRO A 324 11.96 -17.21 -21.94
C PRO A 324 13.47 -17.42 -21.84
N TRP A 325 14.23 -16.38 -21.53
CA TRP A 325 15.67 -16.44 -21.40
C TRP A 325 16.14 -17.30 -20.21
N LYS A 326 15.30 -17.51 -19.18
CA LYS A 326 15.59 -18.39 -18.03
C LYS A 326 15.54 -19.89 -18.35
N GLY A 327 15.33 -20.26 -19.62
CA GLY A 327 15.52 -21.62 -20.10
C GLY A 327 14.26 -22.24 -20.71
N THR A 328 14.23 -23.57 -20.80
CA THR A 328 13.17 -24.29 -21.51
C THR A 328 11.79 -24.10 -20.88
N ALA A 329 10.79 -23.86 -21.73
CA ALA A 329 9.38 -23.83 -21.35
C ALA A 329 9.03 -25.07 -20.50
N GLY A 330 8.57 -24.85 -19.26
CA GLY A 330 8.51 -25.93 -18.27
C GLY A 330 9.23 -25.62 -16.95
N GLY A 331 10.21 -24.70 -16.96
CA GLY A 331 11.04 -24.35 -15.79
C GLY A 331 10.82 -22.92 -15.28
N GLU A 332 11.91 -22.26 -14.87
CA GLU A 332 11.92 -20.87 -14.39
C GLU A 332 11.40 -19.85 -15.39
N SER A 333 11.32 -20.19 -16.68
CA SER A 333 10.81 -19.30 -17.73
C SER A 333 9.28 -19.16 -17.77
N SER A 334 8.54 -19.71 -16.81
CA SER A 334 7.07 -19.77 -16.86
C SER A 334 6.38 -19.43 -15.53
N TYR A 335 6.95 -18.52 -14.75
CA TYR A 335 6.35 -17.99 -13.52
C TYR A 335 5.35 -16.85 -13.75
N GLY A 336 5.29 -16.29 -14.96
CA GLY A 336 4.48 -15.12 -15.27
C GLY A 336 3.00 -15.32 -14.96
N LEU A 337 2.38 -14.31 -14.34
CA LEU A 337 0.91 -14.15 -14.33
C LEU A 337 0.37 -14.00 -15.77
N GLN A 338 1.23 -13.59 -16.69
CA GLN A 338 0.99 -13.50 -18.11
C GLN A 338 2.02 -14.27 -18.92
N THR A 339 1.60 -14.79 -20.06
CA THR A 339 2.47 -15.47 -21.04
C THR A 339 2.38 -14.78 -22.40
N PHE A 340 3.45 -14.83 -23.18
CA PHE A 340 3.48 -14.25 -24.53
C PHE A 340 2.46 -14.92 -25.45
N SER A 341 1.66 -14.13 -26.16
CA SER A 341 0.67 -14.65 -27.13
C SER A 341 1.32 -15.18 -28.42
N GLY A 342 2.61 -14.88 -28.63
CA GLY A 342 3.33 -15.07 -29.89
C GLY A 342 3.09 -13.97 -30.93
N GLN A 343 2.25 -12.97 -30.64
CA GLN A 343 2.08 -11.76 -31.45
C GLN A 343 2.87 -10.60 -30.87
N TYR A 344 3.54 -9.85 -31.74
CA TYR A 344 4.32 -8.67 -31.37
C TYR A 344 4.29 -7.62 -32.48
N THR A 345 4.55 -6.38 -32.10
CA THR A 345 4.99 -5.30 -32.99
C THR A 345 6.43 -4.92 -32.65
N THR A 346 6.98 -3.88 -33.28
CA THR A 346 8.32 -3.39 -32.97
C THR A 346 8.30 -1.93 -32.55
N ALA A 347 9.21 -1.58 -31.64
CA ALA A 347 9.55 -0.21 -31.29
C ALA A 347 11.06 0.00 -31.46
N THR A 348 11.54 1.21 -31.20
CA THR A 348 12.93 1.58 -31.46
C THR A 348 13.52 2.34 -30.28
N THR A 349 14.70 1.95 -29.84
CA THR A 349 15.44 2.63 -28.78
C THR A 349 15.86 4.03 -29.21
N THR A 350 16.33 4.86 -28.27
CA THR A 350 16.86 6.19 -28.62
C THR A 350 18.09 6.14 -29.55
N SER A 351 18.81 5.02 -29.57
CA SER A 351 19.95 4.77 -30.46
C SER A 351 19.56 4.21 -31.84
N GLY A 352 18.27 3.98 -32.10
CA GLY A 352 17.79 3.47 -33.38
C GLY A 352 17.75 1.95 -33.51
N GLN A 353 17.94 1.19 -32.42
CA GLN A 353 17.87 -0.27 -32.43
C GLN A 353 16.42 -0.74 -32.27
N SER A 354 15.99 -1.69 -33.09
CA SER A 354 14.63 -2.25 -33.02
C SER A 354 14.52 -3.29 -31.91
N TYR A 355 13.39 -3.31 -31.20
CA TYR A 355 13.04 -4.34 -30.22
C TYR A 355 11.57 -4.74 -30.34
N ARG A 356 11.19 -5.90 -29.78
CA ARG A 356 9.80 -6.38 -29.80
C ARG A 356 8.97 -5.74 -28.71
N VAL A 357 7.73 -5.40 -29.06
CA VAL A 357 6.67 -5.06 -28.12
C VAL A 357 5.62 -6.15 -28.24
N ASP A 358 5.71 -7.12 -27.33
CA ASP A 358 4.86 -8.30 -27.35
C ASP A 358 3.46 -8.03 -26.79
N THR A 359 2.53 -8.92 -27.11
CA THR A 359 1.21 -8.96 -26.48
C THR A 359 1.09 -10.19 -25.58
N PHE A 360 0.28 -10.08 -24.54
CA PHE A 360 0.13 -11.12 -23.54
C PHE A 360 -1.22 -11.84 -23.58
N THR A 361 -1.19 -13.06 -23.08
CA THR A 361 -2.36 -13.82 -22.64
C THR A 361 -2.29 -13.98 -21.12
N ASN A 362 -3.36 -13.64 -20.42
CA ASN A 362 -3.44 -13.82 -18.98
C ASN A 362 -3.52 -15.31 -18.64
N ARG A 363 -2.68 -15.77 -17.72
CA ARG A 363 -2.85 -17.08 -17.10
C ARG A 363 -3.95 -17.03 -16.02
N PRO A 364 -4.52 -18.17 -15.59
CA PRO A 364 -5.50 -18.18 -14.51
C PRO A 364 -4.97 -17.60 -13.18
N SER A 365 -3.67 -17.69 -12.93
CA SER A 365 -2.97 -17.07 -11.80
C SER A 365 -3.10 -15.54 -11.76
N PHE A 366 -3.24 -14.86 -12.91
CA PHE A 366 -3.56 -13.42 -13.00
C PHE A 366 -4.83 -13.09 -12.20
N GLY A 367 -5.88 -13.90 -12.38
CA GLY A 367 -7.14 -13.74 -11.66
C GLY A 367 -7.02 -14.06 -10.18
N ALA A 368 -6.18 -15.04 -9.80
CA ALA A 368 -5.89 -15.35 -8.40
C ALA A 368 -5.18 -14.20 -7.69
N PHE A 369 -4.15 -13.61 -8.31
CA PHE A 369 -3.48 -12.42 -7.79
C PHE A 369 -4.48 -11.27 -7.61
N GLN A 370 -5.27 -10.97 -8.65
CA GLN A 370 -6.25 -9.88 -8.61
C GLN A 370 -7.25 -10.04 -7.46
N GLN A 371 -7.72 -11.27 -7.22
CA GLN A 371 -8.60 -11.58 -6.10
C GLN A 371 -7.91 -11.38 -4.75
N ASN A 372 -6.66 -11.80 -4.60
CA ASN A 372 -5.89 -11.62 -3.37
C ASN A 372 -5.62 -10.14 -3.07
N ALA A 373 -5.20 -9.36 -4.06
CA ALA A 373 -5.01 -7.91 -3.92
C ALA A 373 -6.32 -7.21 -3.54
N ALA A 374 -7.43 -7.57 -4.19
CA ALA A 374 -8.75 -7.05 -3.87
C ALA A 374 -9.24 -7.48 -2.46
N ALA A 375 -9.00 -8.74 -2.08
CA ALA A 375 -9.35 -9.28 -0.77
C ALA A 375 -8.52 -8.64 0.33
N ALA A 376 -7.26 -8.32 0.06
CA ALA A 376 -6.40 -7.65 1.02
C ALA A 376 -6.78 -6.19 1.24
N LEU A 377 -7.08 -5.45 0.16
CA LEU A 377 -7.68 -4.12 0.25
C LEU A 377 -9.00 -4.21 1.03
N SER A 378 -9.83 -5.21 0.71
CA SER A 378 -11.08 -5.46 1.42
C SER A 378 -10.85 -5.85 2.88
N ARG A 379 -9.77 -6.56 3.25
CA ARG A 379 -9.44 -6.98 4.62
C ARG A 379 -8.80 -5.89 5.46
N LEU A 380 -8.00 -5.03 4.83
CA LEU A 380 -7.54 -3.77 5.41
C LEU A 380 -8.74 -2.88 5.74
N ILE A 381 -9.77 -2.95 4.89
CA ILE A 381 -11.08 -2.33 5.10
C ILE A 381 -11.98 -3.18 6.04
N GLN A 382 -11.86 -4.52 6.11
CA GLN A 382 -12.67 -5.42 6.96
C GLN A 382 -12.12 -5.56 8.39
N HIS A 383 -10.96 -4.99 8.71
CA HIS A 383 -10.66 -4.61 10.11
C HIS A 383 -11.70 -3.61 10.68
N LEU A 384 -12.68 -3.20 9.86
CA LEU A 384 -13.90 -2.47 10.21
C LEU A 384 -15.18 -3.35 10.29
N HIS A 385 -15.06 -4.68 10.24
CA HIS A 385 -16.10 -5.72 10.46
C HIS A 385 -17.48 -5.56 9.77
N THR A 386 -17.62 -6.05 8.52
CA THR A 386 -18.69 -6.91 7.95
C THR A 386 -18.52 -7.02 6.41
N ASP A 387 -19.00 -8.10 5.77
CA ASP A 387 -18.81 -8.37 4.34
C ASP A 387 -19.96 -7.85 3.46
N SER A 388 -19.60 -7.03 2.47
CA SER A 388 -20.47 -6.66 1.34
C SER A 388 -19.87 -7.24 0.07
N ARG A 389 -20.70 -7.81 -0.82
CA ARG A 389 -20.27 -8.28 -2.15
C ARG A 389 -20.22 -7.15 -3.19
N LEU A 390 -20.60 -5.94 -2.79
CA LEU A 390 -20.65 -4.76 -3.66
C LEU A 390 -19.35 -3.94 -3.51
N PRO A 391 -18.69 -3.55 -4.60
CA PRO A 391 -17.49 -2.73 -4.52
C PRO A 391 -17.81 -1.26 -4.19
N GLY A 392 -16.84 -0.56 -3.60
CA GLY A 392 -16.86 0.90 -3.47
C GLY A 392 -17.99 1.43 -2.57
N TYR A 393 -18.60 2.54 -2.99
CA TYR A 393 -19.62 3.26 -2.19
C TYR A 393 -20.85 2.40 -1.87
N ASP A 394 -21.30 1.57 -2.81
CA ASP A 394 -22.48 0.72 -2.60
C ASP A 394 -22.24 -0.34 -1.53
N GLY A 395 -21.00 -0.85 -1.45
CA GLY A 395 -20.61 -1.74 -0.36
C GLY A 395 -20.60 -1.05 1.00
N VAL A 396 -20.06 0.17 1.09
CA VAL A 396 -20.10 0.97 2.32
C VAL A 396 -21.54 1.19 2.79
N MET A 397 -22.47 1.46 1.86
CA MET A 397 -23.88 1.64 2.19
C MET A 397 -24.58 0.35 2.58
N GLU A 398 -24.23 -0.79 1.98
CA GLU A 398 -24.72 -2.12 2.39
C GLU A 398 -24.27 -2.44 3.82
N LEU A 399 -22.98 -2.29 4.12
CA LEU A 399 -22.42 -2.52 5.45
C LEU A 399 -23.02 -1.60 6.51
N THR A 400 -23.23 -0.33 6.17
CA THR A 400 -23.88 0.64 7.06
C THR A 400 -25.31 0.20 7.39
N LYS A 401 -26.06 -0.27 6.38
CA LYS A 401 -27.43 -0.77 6.56
C LYS A 401 -27.44 -2.06 7.37
N ASP A 402 -26.50 -2.98 7.13
CA ASP A 402 -26.34 -4.20 7.91
C ASP A 402 -26.02 -3.90 9.38
N LEU A 403 -25.04 -3.01 9.64
CA LEU A 403 -24.68 -2.57 10.99
C LEU A 403 -25.90 -2.04 11.75
N SER A 404 -26.71 -1.20 11.10
CA SER A 404 -27.93 -0.64 11.69
C SER A 404 -29.02 -1.70 11.96
N GLN A 405 -29.03 -2.82 11.23
CA GLN A 405 -30.00 -3.90 11.39
C GLN A 405 -29.52 -4.96 12.39
N ARG A 406 -28.22 -5.17 12.47
CA ARG A 406 -27.56 -6.21 13.26
C ARG A 406 -27.67 -5.98 14.75
N TYR A 407 -27.52 -4.72 15.20
CA TYR A 407 -27.53 -4.39 16.62
C TYR A 407 -28.94 -3.99 17.09
N PRO A 408 -29.37 -4.50 18.26
CA PRO A 408 -30.75 -4.30 18.66
C PRO A 408 -31.05 -2.90 19.16
N THR A 409 -30.07 -2.16 19.68
CA THR A 409 -30.26 -0.81 20.22
C THR A 409 -29.49 0.27 19.43
N PRO A 410 -30.02 1.51 19.37
CA PRO A 410 -29.30 2.64 18.78
C PRO A 410 -27.92 2.88 19.41
N GLY A 411 -27.79 2.71 20.73
CA GLY A 411 -26.52 2.89 21.43
C GLY A 411 -25.44 1.88 21.01
N GLU A 412 -25.80 0.63 20.77
CA GLU A 412 -24.87 -0.38 20.26
C GLU A 412 -24.43 -0.08 18.83
N VAL A 413 -25.35 0.35 17.96
CA VAL A 413 -25.00 0.80 16.60
C VAL A 413 -23.99 1.93 16.70
N GLN A 414 -24.28 2.94 17.53
CA GLN A 414 -23.43 4.12 17.66
C GLN A 414 -22.03 3.78 18.18
N GLN A 415 -21.93 2.96 19.23
CA GLN A 415 -20.64 2.55 19.82
C GLN A 415 -19.79 1.75 18.82
N ASN A 416 -20.40 0.84 18.07
CA ASN A 416 -19.68 0.09 17.04
C ASN A 416 -19.26 0.99 15.87
N THR A 417 -20.08 1.96 15.47
CA THR A 417 -19.68 2.97 14.49
C THR A 417 -18.51 3.82 14.98
N VAL A 418 -18.48 4.25 16.26
CA VAL A 418 -17.32 4.97 16.82
C VAL A 418 -16.06 4.13 16.71
N ARG A 419 -16.13 2.84 17.07
CA ARG A 419 -14.99 1.91 16.93
C ARG A 419 -14.50 1.83 15.49
N ILE A 420 -15.42 1.68 14.54
CA ILE A 420 -15.13 1.67 13.10
C ILE A 420 -14.42 2.96 12.68
N LEU A 421 -14.96 4.12 13.07
CA LEU A 421 -14.33 5.42 12.79
C LEU A 421 -12.92 5.52 13.38
N SER A 422 -12.72 5.05 14.61
CA SER A 422 -11.40 5.04 15.24
C SER A 422 -10.39 4.14 14.51
N SER A 423 -10.83 2.98 14.02
CA SER A 423 -9.97 2.06 13.26
C SER A 423 -9.63 2.53 11.85
N LEU A 424 -10.27 3.57 11.32
CA LEU A 424 -9.87 4.20 10.05
C LEU A 424 -8.52 4.95 10.18
N PHE A 425 -8.09 5.23 11.41
CA PHE A 425 -6.86 5.96 11.69
C PHE A 425 -5.84 5.04 12.37
N PRO A 426 -4.54 5.27 12.16
CA PRO A 426 -3.51 4.65 12.99
C PRO A 426 -3.82 4.88 14.48
N SER A 427 -3.67 3.85 15.32
CA SER A 427 -4.07 3.90 16.74
C SER A 427 -3.39 5.01 17.55
N TRP A 428 -2.22 5.48 17.11
CA TRP A 428 -1.48 6.59 17.72
C TRP A 428 -2.00 7.97 17.30
N LEU A 429 -2.67 8.10 16.15
CA LEU A 429 -3.00 9.40 15.54
C LEU A 429 -4.05 10.17 16.34
N PRO A 430 -5.25 9.64 16.68
CA PRO A 430 -6.22 10.37 17.49
C PRO A 430 -5.69 10.83 18.86
N PRO A 431 -5.00 10.00 19.68
CA PRO A 431 -4.48 10.48 20.96
C PRO A 431 -3.39 11.53 20.79
N ALA A 432 -2.52 11.42 19.78
CA ALA A 432 -1.53 12.46 19.47
C ALA A 432 -2.20 13.77 19.03
N PHE A 433 -3.18 13.70 18.13
CA PHE A 433 -3.95 14.85 17.68
C PHE A 433 -4.61 15.57 18.86
N LYS A 434 -5.27 14.80 19.74
CA LYS A 434 -5.91 15.32 20.95
C LYS A 434 -4.92 16.00 21.90
N ALA A 435 -3.81 15.33 22.19
CA ALA A 435 -2.81 15.83 23.14
C ALA A 435 -2.05 17.07 22.62
N ILE A 436 -1.85 17.16 21.29
CA ILE A 436 -0.99 18.19 20.70
C ILE A 436 -1.81 19.33 20.09
N LEU A 437 -2.81 19.03 19.26
CA LEU A 437 -3.57 20.04 18.54
C LEU A 437 -4.79 20.50 19.33
N SER A 438 -5.66 19.57 19.72
CA SER A 438 -6.94 19.92 20.32
C SER A 438 -6.78 20.57 21.69
N ALA A 439 -5.86 20.06 22.52
CA ALA A 439 -5.60 20.61 23.85
C ALA A 439 -4.88 21.97 23.83
N ASN A 440 -3.99 22.22 22.86
CA ASN A 440 -3.14 23.41 22.87
C ASN A 440 -3.58 24.49 21.88
N ILE A 441 -4.17 24.12 20.75
CA ILE A 441 -4.61 25.03 19.67
C ILE A 441 -5.97 24.60 19.06
N PRO A 442 -7.07 24.65 19.84
CA PRO A 442 -8.37 24.11 19.43
C PRO A 442 -8.99 24.80 18.20
N GLY A 443 -8.95 26.14 18.11
CA GLY A 443 -9.49 26.85 16.95
C GLY A 443 -8.79 26.48 15.62
N PRO A 444 -7.45 26.47 15.59
CA PRO A 444 -6.70 25.96 14.44
C PRO A 444 -6.98 24.48 14.11
N ALA A 445 -7.08 23.63 15.13
CA ALA A 445 -7.44 22.21 14.96
C ALA A 445 -8.83 22.03 14.34
N CYS A 446 -9.81 22.87 14.72
CA CYS A 446 -11.14 22.90 14.10
C CYS A 446 -11.08 23.31 12.63
N LYS A 447 -10.27 24.31 12.27
CA LYS A 447 -10.09 24.73 10.86
C LYS A 447 -9.44 23.66 10.01
N LEU A 448 -8.43 22.97 10.56
CA LEU A 448 -7.77 21.86 9.90
C LEU A 448 -8.77 20.73 9.61
N ASN A 449 -9.58 20.34 10.60
CA ASN A 449 -10.59 19.30 10.39
C ASN A 449 -11.68 19.74 9.40
N ALA A 450 -12.16 20.98 9.46
CA ALA A 450 -13.11 21.49 8.48
C ALA A 450 -12.55 21.40 7.05
N TRP A 451 -11.28 21.79 6.86
CA TRP A 451 -10.61 21.67 5.57
C TRP A 451 -10.45 20.20 5.15
N VAL A 452 -9.86 19.35 5.99
CA VAL A 452 -9.64 17.94 5.67
C VAL A 452 -10.96 17.25 5.33
N THR A 453 -11.99 17.37 6.17
CA THR A 453 -13.32 16.79 5.92
C THR A 453 -13.92 17.27 4.62
N ALA A 454 -13.85 18.57 4.31
CA ALA A 454 -14.39 19.12 3.07
C ALA A 454 -13.64 18.61 1.83
N PHE A 455 -12.36 18.28 1.91
CA PHE A 455 -11.56 17.84 0.75
C PHE A 455 -11.49 16.32 0.58
N THR A 456 -11.39 15.56 1.67
CA THR A 456 -11.16 14.10 1.61
C THR A 456 -12.44 13.27 1.71
N CYS A 457 -13.53 13.81 2.27
CA CYS A 457 -14.76 13.06 2.50
C CYS A 457 -15.86 13.31 1.44
N GLN A 458 -15.56 14.04 0.35
CA GLN A 458 -16.54 14.34 -0.70
C GLN A 458 -17.01 13.10 -1.45
N TRP A 459 -16.18 12.07 -1.58
CA TRP A 459 -16.57 10.81 -2.23
C TRP A 459 -17.70 10.09 -1.47
N LEU A 460 -17.71 10.26 -0.13
CA LEU A 460 -18.67 9.66 0.80
C LEU A 460 -19.91 10.54 0.97
N MET A 461 -19.73 11.84 1.18
CA MET A 461 -20.83 12.75 1.55
C MET A 461 -21.32 13.61 0.39
N GLY A 462 -20.62 13.70 -0.74
CA GLY A 462 -20.96 14.58 -1.85
C GLY A 462 -20.28 15.96 -1.78
N PRO A 463 -20.62 16.87 -2.71
CA PRO A 463 -20.00 18.19 -2.81
C PRO A 463 -20.03 18.95 -1.49
N SER A 464 -18.85 19.35 -1.02
CA SER A 464 -18.64 19.94 0.31
C SER A 464 -17.84 21.24 0.21
N GLN A 465 -18.21 22.23 1.02
CA GLN A 465 -17.54 23.53 1.05
C GLN A 465 -17.22 23.94 2.48
N VAL A 466 -16.03 24.51 2.70
CA VAL A 466 -15.66 25.11 3.99
C VAL A 466 -16.41 26.43 4.15
N THR A 467 -17.16 26.55 5.25
CA THR A 467 -17.99 27.71 5.58
C THR A 467 -17.58 28.32 6.93
N SER A 468 -18.30 29.37 7.34
CA SER A 468 -18.21 29.90 8.71
C SER A 468 -19.29 29.25 9.58
N VAL A 469 -19.01 29.12 10.87
CA VAL A 469 -19.97 28.64 11.87
C VAL A 469 -20.65 29.83 12.50
N GLU A 470 -21.98 29.88 12.45
CA GLU A 470 -22.76 30.87 13.17
C GLU A 470 -23.12 30.34 14.57
N LEU A 471 -22.80 31.12 15.60
CA LEU A 471 -23.09 30.82 17.00
C LEU A 471 -24.41 31.47 17.44
N ASP A 472 -25.01 30.93 18.50
CA ASP A 472 -26.31 31.38 19.02
C ASP A 472 -26.28 32.83 19.55
N ASP A 473 -25.09 33.36 19.84
CA ASP A 473 -24.87 34.76 20.24
C ASP A 473 -24.74 35.73 19.06
N GLY A 474 -24.89 35.23 17.83
CA GLY A 474 -24.79 36.00 16.58
C GLY A 474 -23.36 36.22 16.09
N THR A 475 -22.36 35.59 16.71
CA THR A 475 -20.98 35.65 16.24
C THR A 475 -20.65 34.55 15.22
N SER A 476 -19.73 34.85 14.30
CA SER A 476 -19.35 33.94 13.21
C SER A 476 -17.88 33.53 13.30
N ILE A 477 -17.61 32.23 13.34
CA ILE A 477 -16.25 31.65 13.35
C ILE A 477 -15.86 31.20 11.95
N LYS A 478 -14.91 31.91 11.35
CA LYS A 478 -14.47 31.65 9.98
C LYS A 478 -13.75 30.30 9.83
N SER A 479 -14.11 29.58 8.77
CA SER A 479 -13.44 28.37 8.28
C SER A 479 -13.44 27.19 9.26
N GLN A 480 -14.45 27.09 10.11
CA GLN A 480 -14.68 25.93 10.99
C GLN A 480 -15.97 25.17 10.66
N GLY A 481 -16.72 25.65 9.66
CA GLY A 481 -17.91 24.99 9.17
C GLY A 481 -17.61 24.17 7.92
N VAL A 482 -18.34 23.08 7.72
CA VAL A 482 -18.44 22.40 6.42
C VAL A 482 -19.90 22.28 6.06
N LYS A 483 -20.26 22.82 4.89
CA LYS A 483 -21.57 22.60 4.28
C LYS A 483 -21.46 21.53 3.21
N ILE A 484 -22.16 20.43 3.42
CA ILE A 484 -22.43 19.43 2.41
C ILE A 484 -23.68 19.89 1.66
N GLU A 485 -23.55 20.22 0.38
CA GLU A 485 -24.65 20.78 -0.41
C GLU A 485 -25.77 19.76 -0.63
N ARG A 486 -25.39 18.49 -0.82
CA ARG A 486 -26.32 17.37 -0.91
C ARG A 486 -25.63 16.10 -0.44
N CYS A 487 -26.03 15.62 0.73
CA CYS A 487 -25.42 14.51 1.45
C CYS A 487 -25.75 13.17 0.79
N ARG A 488 -24.78 12.65 0.02
CA ARG A 488 -24.90 11.37 -0.67
C ARG A 488 -25.23 10.23 0.30
N PHE A 489 -24.65 10.22 1.50
CA PHE A 489 -24.92 9.20 2.53
C PHE A 489 -26.37 9.24 3.04
N LEU A 490 -26.89 10.44 3.35
CA LEU A 490 -28.27 10.61 3.78
C LEU A 490 -29.24 10.23 2.65
N GLU A 491 -28.96 10.68 1.43
CA GLU A 491 -29.76 10.36 0.24
C GLU A 491 -29.77 8.85 -0.05
N SER A 492 -28.60 8.20 -0.01
CA SER A 492 -28.45 6.77 -0.35
C SER A 492 -28.95 5.83 0.76
N SER A 493 -28.90 6.28 2.02
CA SER A 493 -29.46 5.52 3.14
C SER A 493 -30.99 5.57 3.12
N ALA A 494 -31.57 6.66 2.60
CA ALA A 494 -33.01 6.94 2.63
C ALA A 494 -33.62 6.64 4.00
N CYS A 495 -32.89 6.90 5.09
CA CYS A 495 -33.37 6.63 6.45
C CYS A 495 -32.74 7.54 7.50
N ALA A 496 -33.59 8.32 8.18
CA ALA A 496 -33.19 9.17 9.30
C ALA A 496 -32.51 8.39 10.44
N SER A 497 -33.01 7.19 10.78
CA SER A 497 -32.39 6.34 11.79
C SER A 497 -30.96 5.92 11.43
N VAL A 498 -30.66 5.65 10.16
CA VAL A 498 -29.31 5.29 9.72
C VAL A 498 -28.40 6.52 9.75
N CYS A 499 -28.89 7.67 9.27
CA CYS A 499 -28.16 8.94 9.35
C CYS A 499 -27.77 9.30 10.78
N ILE A 500 -28.70 9.19 11.73
CA ILE A 500 -28.46 9.55 13.13
C ILE A 500 -27.50 8.57 13.80
N ASN A 501 -27.75 7.26 13.66
CA ASN A 501 -27.07 6.25 14.46
C ASN A 501 -25.78 5.72 13.84
N CYS A 502 -25.57 5.90 12.53
CA CYS A 502 -24.37 5.45 11.84
C CYS A 502 -23.50 6.59 11.30
N CYS A 503 -23.94 7.85 11.41
CA CYS A 503 -23.16 9.01 10.97
C CYS A 503 -23.15 10.12 12.04
N LYS A 504 -24.28 10.79 12.28
CA LYS A 504 -24.34 11.98 13.17
C LYS A 504 -23.80 11.73 14.56
N VAL A 505 -24.46 10.88 15.35
CA VAL A 505 -24.09 10.68 16.76
C VAL A 505 -22.69 10.09 16.91
N PRO A 506 -22.31 9.05 16.15
CA PRO A 506 -20.98 8.46 16.25
C PRO A 506 -19.85 9.40 15.85
N THR A 507 -20.02 10.18 14.77
CA THR A 507 -18.97 11.12 14.34
C THR A 507 -18.79 12.25 15.36
N GLN A 508 -19.88 12.79 15.92
CA GLN A 508 -19.79 13.77 17.02
C GLN A 508 -19.08 13.19 18.24
N GLU A 509 -19.37 11.93 18.59
CA GLU A 509 -18.74 11.25 19.72
C GLU A 509 -17.26 10.97 19.48
N PHE A 510 -16.90 10.46 18.31
CA PHE A 510 -15.51 10.25 17.89
C PHE A 510 -14.67 11.52 17.99
N PHE A 511 -15.20 12.65 17.48
CA PHE A 511 -14.49 13.92 17.58
C PHE A 511 -14.31 14.36 19.03
N ARG A 512 -15.35 14.18 19.87
CA ARG A 512 -15.31 14.55 21.28
C ARG A 512 -14.34 13.67 22.09
N THR A 513 -14.37 12.35 21.91
CA THR A 513 -13.61 11.40 22.74
C THR A 513 -12.20 11.18 22.21
N GLU A 514 -12.07 10.89 20.92
CA GLU A 514 -10.80 10.47 20.31
C GLU A 514 -9.99 11.67 19.86
N MET A 515 -10.60 12.58 19.09
CA MET A 515 -9.92 13.75 18.54
C MET A 515 -9.84 14.92 19.55
N GLY A 516 -10.66 14.90 20.60
CA GLY A 516 -10.70 15.94 21.63
C GLY A 516 -11.25 17.30 21.17
N LEU A 517 -12.05 17.33 20.12
CA LEU A 517 -12.73 18.54 19.64
C LEU A 517 -14.25 18.35 19.67
N PRO A 518 -15.02 19.36 20.10
CA PRO A 518 -16.46 19.32 19.92
C PRO A 518 -16.79 19.47 18.43
N LEU A 519 -17.83 18.75 17.99
CA LEU A 519 -18.40 18.84 16.65
C LEU A 519 -19.91 18.78 16.79
N ARG A 520 -20.64 19.69 16.15
CA ARG A 520 -22.09 19.64 15.98
C ARG A 520 -22.40 19.34 14.51
N MET A 521 -23.27 18.38 14.27
CA MET A 521 -23.71 18.01 12.92
C MET A 521 -25.21 18.25 12.77
N THR A 522 -25.63 18.95 11.73
CA THR A 522 -27.04 19.33 11.50
C THR A 522 -27.48 18.87 10.10
N PRO A 523 -28.08 17.68 9.98
CA PRO A 523 -28.63 17.20 8.71
C PRO A 523 -29.97 17.88 8.39
N ASN A 524 -30.21 18.20 7.12
CA ASN A 524 -31.49 18.63 6.59
C ASN A 524 -32.10 17.49 5.77
N TYR A 525 -33.27 17.01 6.19
CA TYR A 525 -33.95 15.87 5.58
C TYR A 525 -34.84 16.25 4.39
N GLU A 526 -35.04 17.55 4.12
CA GLU A 526 -35.84 18.05 3.01
C GLU A 526 -35.00 18.23 1.74
N ASP A 527 -33.83 18.87 1.86
CA ASP A 527 -32.93 19.14 0.73
C ASP A 527 -31.70 18.21 0.67
N TYR A 528 -31.56 17.33 1.66
CA TYR A 528 -30.44 16.42 1.89
C TYR A 528 -29.12 17.10 2.25
N SER A 529 -29.07 18.40 2.51
CA SER A 529 -27.84 19.07 2.95
C SER A 529 -27.43 18.67 4.39
N CYS A 530 -26.19 18.94 4.78
CA CYS A 530 -25.73 18.71 6.15
C CYS A 530 -24.65 19.71 6.54
N LEU A 531 -24.67 20.19 7.78
CA LEU A 531 -23.69 21.13 8.32
C LEU A 531 -22.84 20.47 9.39
N PHE A 532 -21.52 20.63 9.32
CA PHE A 532 -20.57 20.25 10.37
C PHE A 532 -19.94 21.51 10.96
N ASP A 533 -20.22 21.78 12.23
CA ASP A 533 -19.67 22.91 12.97
C ASP A 533 -18.59 22.42 13.93
N PHE A 534 -17.32 22.46 13.49
CA PHE A 534 -16.20 22.12 14.36
C PHE A 534 -16.01 23.20 15.42
N GLY A 535 -15.74 22.79 16.65
CA GLY A 535 -15.62 23.70 17.79
C GLY A 535 -16.94 23.96 18.52
N VAL A 536 -18.06 23.40 18.04
CA VAL A 536 -19.39 23.56 18.65
C VAL A 536 -19.88 22.24 19.23
N ALA A 537 -20.41 22.27 20.44
CA ALA A 537 -20.92 21.07 21.09
C ALA A 537 -22.24 20.59 20.43
N PRO A 538 -22.47 19.26 20.36
CA PRO A 538 -23.77 18.72 19.98
C PRO A 538 -24.90 19.28 20.85
N LEU A 539 -26.09 19.43 20.26
CA LEU A 539 -27.30 19.73 21.00
C LEU A 539 -27.76 18.51 21.82
N PRO A 540 -28.40 18.72 22.99
CA PRO A 540 -29.11 17.64 23.68
C PRO A 540 -30.18 17.02 22.77
N PRO A 541 -30.45 15.69 22.87
CA PRO A 541 -31.43 15.02 22.01
C PRO A 541 -32.83 15.65 22.03
N GLU A 542 -33.23 16.25 23.15
CA GLU A 542 -34.54 16.90 23.29
C GLU A 542 -34.65 18.23 22.51
N GLN A 543 -33.51 18.82 22.14
CA GLN A 543 -33.42 20.11 21.44
C GLN A 543 -32.95 19.96 19.99
N ASP A 544 -32.62 18.75 19.57
CA ASP A 544 -32.09 18.45 18.26
C ASP A 544 -33.17 17.83 17.38
N GLU A 545 -33.67 18.62 16.43
CA GLU A 545 -34.77 18.23 15.55
C GLU A 545 -34.52 16.90 14.85
N ALA A 546 -33.25 16.54 14.58
CA ALA A 546 -32.90 15.28 13.96
C ALA A 546 -33.48 14.07 14.70
N PHE A 547 -33.61 14.11 16.04
CA PHE A 547 -34.19 13.02 16.83
C PHE A 547 -35.71 12.91 16.75
N SER A 548 -36.38 13.96 16.24
CA SER A 548 -37.84 14.02 16.11
C SER A 548 -38.35 13.68 14.71
N ILE A 549 -37.46 13.60 13.71
CA ILE A 549 -37.83 13.34 12.32
C ILE A 549 -38.25 11.88 12.11
N PRO A 550 -39.44 11.61 11.52
CA PRO A 550 -39.83 10.25 11.17
C PRO A 550 -38.98 9.71 10.01
N CYS A 551 -38.68 8.41 10.04
CA CYS A 551 -37.98 7.77 8.93
C CYS A 551 -38.79 7.82 7.62
N PHE A 552 -38.09 7.96 6.49
CA PHE A 552 -38.68 7.84 5.15
C PHE A 552 -39.38 6.49 4.94
N GLU A 553 -40.32 6.44 3.98
CA GLU A 553 -41.10 5.23 3.70
C GLU A 553 -40.25 4.00 3.37
N GLN A 554 -39.11 4.23 2.71
CA GLN A 554 -38.17 3.22 2.25
C GLN A 554 -37.15 2.82 3.34
N CYS A 555 -37.28 3.32 4.57
CA CYS A 555 -36.31 3.06 5.61
C CYS A 555 -36.33 1.56 6.04
N PRO A 556 -35.18 0.86 6.02
CA PRO A 556 -35.10 -0.55 6.42
C PRO A 556 -35.53 -0.78 7.87
N SER A 557 -35.24 0.17 8.76
CA SER A 557 -35.58 0.11 10.18
C SER A 557 -37.08 0.15 10.46
N LYS A 558 -37.92 0.57 9.50
CA LYS A 558 -39.40 0.62 9.63
C LYS A 558 -40.03 -0.78 9.62
N HIS A 559 -39.41 -1.75 8.94
CA HIS A 559 -39.89 -3.14 8.89
C HIS A 559 -39.75 -3.90 10.22
N ARG A 560 -38.93 -3.39 11.15
CA ARG A 560 -38.69 -4.00 12.46
C ARG A 560 -39.88 -3.89 13.43
N ARG A 561 -40.72 -2.87 13.31
CA ARG A 561 -41.92 -2.71 14.17
C ARG A 561 -43.07 -3.65 13.82
N LYS A 562 -43.13 -4.20 12.60
CA LYS A 562 -44.16 -5.18 12.21
C LYS A 562 -43.86 -6.57 12.78
N HIS A 563 -42.61 -7.04 12.66
CA HIS A 563 -42.25 -8.40 13.10
C HIS A 563 -42.21 -8.62 14.62
N GLN A 564 -42.23 -7.55 15.43
CA GLN A 564 -42.28 -7.66 16.91
C GLN A 564 -43.70 -7.74 17.47
N CYS A 565 -44.75 -7.51 16.67
CA CYS A 565 -46.14 -7.65 17.09
C CYS A 565 -46.77 -9.02 16.74
N ASP A 566 -46.14 -9.83 15.88
CA ASP A 566 -46.69 -11.12 15.44
C ASP A 566 -46.32 -12.30 16.35
N SER A 567 -45.55 -12.07 17.42
CA SER A 567 -45.08 -13.11 18.35
C SER A 567 -45.68 -12.99 19.77
N VAL A 568 -46.91 -12.51 19.90
CA VAL A 568 -47.69 -12.69 21.13
C VAL A 568 -48.34 -14.07 21.11
N VAL A 569 -47.59 -15.08 21.58
CA VAL A 569 -48.21 -16.33 22.04
C VAL A 569 -48.93 -16.03 23.35
N THR A 570 -50.25 -16.17 23.35
CA THR A 570 -51.10 -16.06 24.53
C THR A 570 -50.72 -17.11 25.58
N PRO A 571 -50.63 -16.74 26.87
CA PRO A 571 -50.34 -17.69 27.93
C PRO A 571 -51.60 -18.50 28.30
N THR A 572 -51.46 -19.81 28.38
CA THR A 572 -52.32 -20.70 29.20
C THR A 572 -51.49 -21.32 30.29
#